data_AF-A0A238UAS9-F1
#
_entry.id   AF-A0A238UAS9-F1
#
_cell.length_a   1.000
_cell.length_b   1.000
_cell.length_c   1.000
_cell.angle_alpha   90.00
_cell.angle_beta   90.00
_cell.angle_gamma   90.00
#
_symmetry.space_group_name_H-M   'P 1'
#
loop_
_entity.id
_entity.type
_entity.pdbx_description
1 polymer ?
#
loop_
_entity_poly.entity_id
_entity_poly.type
_entity_poly.pdbx_seq_one_letter_code
_entity_poly.pdbx_strand_id
1 'polypeptide(L)'
;MKNVIIKAVLLLTVLLSVHNSFSQGEDFKNALNTKDLHFTGVLQQQNGKFRYDYHDIYEKDSLAKDLQASGYHGGGPSWLGIIYGAFKVGGSDLIDGLEMNVEVSGITFWSPNRDDLEKIGRIVSLVKTNDGALQMAIDKATELDIMQ
;
A
#
# COMPACT_ATOMS: atom_id res chain seq x y z
N MET A 1 -5.99 -1.22 -45.51
CA MET A 1 -4.72 -1.25 -44.76
C MET A 1 -4.75 -0.43 -43.46
N LYS A 2 -5.28 0.81 -43.43
CA LYS A 2 -5.37 1.62 -42.20
C LYS A 2 -6.07 0.91 -41.00
N ASN A 3 -7.16 0.19 -41.25
CA ASN A 3 -7.91 -0.52 -40.19
C ASN A 3 -7.18 -1.74 -39.59
N VAL A 4 -6.18 -2.31 -40.28
CA VAL A 4 -5.39 -3.44 -39.77
C VAL A 4 -4.29 -2.94 -38.83
N ILE A 5 -3.67 -1.81 -39.17
CA ILE A 5 -2.64 -1.16 -38.35
C ILE A 5 -3.25 -0.64 -37.03
N ILE A 6 -4.44 -0.04 -37.08
CA ILE A 6 -5.13 0.45 -35.87
C ILE A 6 -5.50 -0.70 -34.92
N LYS A 7 -5.99 -1.83 -35.45
CA LYS A 7 -6.30 -3.02 -34.64
C LYS A 7 -5.05 -3.65 -34.02
N ALA A 8 -3.92 -3.67 -34.75
CA ALA A 8 -2.66 -4.20 -34.22
C ALA A 8 -2.08 -3.33 -33.09
N VAL A 9 -2.18 -2.00 -33.20
CA VAL A 9 -1.75 -1.06 -32.14
C VAL A 9 -2.61 -1.20 -30.88
N LEU A 10 -3.93 -1.35 -31.03
CA LEU A 10 -4.85 -1.57 -29.91
C LEU A 10 -4.63 -2.91 -29.20
N LEU A 11 -4.26 -3.96 -29.94
CA LEU A 11 -3.96 -5.26 -29.33
C LEU A 11 -2.64 -5.22 -28.53
N LEU A 12 -1.65 -4.48 -29.03
CA LEU A 12 -0.35 -4.34 -28.39
C LEU A 12 -0.43 -3.53 -27.09
N THR A 13 -1.25 -2.48 -27.03
CA THR A 13 -1.45 -1.69 -25.80
C THR A 13 -2.17 -2.47 -24.71
N VAL A 14 -3.13 -3.35 -25.07
CA VAL A 14 -3.80 -4.23 -24.11
C VAL A 14 -2.84 -5.28 -23.55
N LEU A 15 -1.98 -5.87 -24.39
CA LEU A 15 -1.01 -6.87 -23.92
C LEU A 15 0.06 -6.28 -22.97
N LEU A 16 0.49 -5.03 -23.20
CA LEU A 16 1.45 -4.35 -22.32
C LEU A 16 0.87 -3.99 -20.95
N SER A 17 -0.42 -3.65 -20.89
CA SER A 17 -1.08 -3.27 -19.62
C SER A 17 -1.29 -4.48 -18.70
N VAL A 18 -1.57 -5.67 -19.24
CA VAL A 18 -1.77 -6.89 -18.44
C VAL A 18 -0.48 -7.37 -17.76
N HIS A 19 0.68 -7.23 -18.42
CA HIS A 19 1.97 -7.63 -17.83
C HIS A 19 2.35 -6.76 -16.62
N ASN A 20 2.05 -5.45 -16.69
CA ASN A 20 2.34 -4.53 -15.59
C ASN A 20 1.49 -4.82 -14.35
N SER A 21 0.22 -5.21 -14.50
CA SER A 21 -0.63 -5.55 -13.35
C SER A 21 -0.23 -6.88 -12.69
N PHE A 22 0.22 -7.86 -13.47
CA PHE A 22 0.70 -9.14 -12.93
C PHE A 22 2.00 -8.97 -12.12
N SER A 23 2.96 -8.20 -12.65
CA SER A 23 4.23 -7.92 -11.98
C SER A 23 4.04 -7.21 -10.63
N GLN A 24 3.12 -6.25 -10.54
CA GLN A 24 2.92 -5.46 -9.32
C GLN A 24 2.24 -6.26 -8.20
N GLY A 25 1.33 -7.20 -8.52
CA GLY A 25 0.79 -8.12 -7.53
C GLY A 25 1.86 -9.04 -6.92
N GLU A 26 2.89 -9.40 -7.70
CA GLU A 26 4.06 -10.11 -7.19
C GLU A 26 4.92 -9.24 -6.27
N ASP A 27 5.05 -7.94 -6.55
CA ASP A 27 5.80 -7.02 -5.67
C ASP A 27 5.22 -6.96 -4.26
N PHE A 28 3.89 -6.93 -4.11
CA PHE A 28 3.25 -7.00 -2.79
C PHE A 28 3.53 -8.32 -2.07
N LYS A 29 3.43 -9.44 -2.79
CA LYS A 29 3.79 -10.76 -2.23
C LYS A 29 5.25 -10.81 -1.81
N ASN A 30 6.14 -10.24 -2.61
CA ASN A 30 7.56 -10.15 -2.30
C ASN A 30 7.81 -9.29 -1.06
N ALA A 31 7.17 -8.12 -0.96
CA ALA A 31 7.27 -7.26 0.23
C ALA A 31 6.77 -7.95 1.51
N LEU A 32 5.74 -8.80 1.41
CA LEU A 32 5.23 -9.56 2.56
C LEU A 32 6.17 -10.69 3.01
N ASN A 33 6.92 -11.29 2.09
CA ASN A 33 7.71 -12.50 2.35
C ASN A 33 9.23 -12.26 2.42
N THR A 34 9.73 -11.14 1.91
CA THR A 34 11.17 -10.82 1.94
C THR A 34 11.65 -10.51 3.35
N LYS A 35 12.94 -10.77 3.59
CA LYS A 35 13.66 -10.40 4.81
C LYS A 35 14.50 -9.14 4.65
N ASP A 36 14.58 -8.60 3.42
CA ASP A 36 15.27 -7.33 3.18
C ASP A 36 14.46 -6.19 3.80
N LEU A 37 15.11 -5.48 4.71
CA LEU A 37 14.50 -4.42 5.50
C LEU A 37 14.73 -3.08 4.80
N HIS A 38 13.95 -2.80 3.76
CA HIS A 38 13.61 -1.42 3.43
C HIS A 38 12.29 -1.10 4.12
N PHE A 39 12.36 -0.27 5.15
CA PHE A 39 11.32 -0.12 6.15
C PHE A 39 11.06 1.36 6.40
N THR A 40 9.81 1.77 6.33
CA THR A 40 9.37 3.14 6.62
C THR A 40 8.49 3.14 7.86
N GLY A 41 8.61 4.16 8.72
CA GLY A 41 7.89 4.28 9.99
C GLY A 41 8.75 3.97 11.22
N VAL A 42 8.10 3.82 12.38
CA VAL A 42 8.78 3.56 13.67
C VAL A 42 8.26 2.28 14.29
N LEU A 43 9.15 1.29 14.50
CA LEU A 43 8.83 0.03 15.18
C LEU A 43 9.54 -0.03 16.53
N GLN A 44 8.78 -0.24 17.60
CA GLN A 44 9.30 -0.30 18.97
C GLN A 44 8.55 -1.34 19.81
N GLN A 45 9.17 -1.76 20.92
CA GLN A 45 8.50 -2.60 21.92
C GLN A 45 7.82 -1.71 22.97
N GLN A 46 6.56 -1.98 23.28
CA GLN A 46 5.77 -1.25 24.26
C GLN A 46 4.85 -2.22 25.02
N ASN A 47 4.93 -2.23 26.35
CA ASN A 47 4.06 -3.03 27.24
C ASN A 47 3.99 -4.53 26.87
N GLY A 48 5.11 -5.14 26.49
CA GLY A 48 5.17 -6.56 26.13
C GLY A 48 4.64 -6.90 24.73
N LYS A 49 4.20 -5.90 23.94
CA LYS A 49 3.87 -6.03 22.52
C LYS A 49 4.83 -5.20 21.67
N PHE A 50 4.77 -5.37 20.35
CA PHE A 50 5.37 -4.46 19.39
C PHE A 50 4.34 -3.43 18.94
N ARG A 51 4.82 -2.23 18.63
CA ARG A 51 4.07 -1.08 18.15
C ARG A 51 4.75 -0.54 16.90
N TYR A 52 3.97 -0.32 15.85
CA TYR A 52 4.40 0.30 14.62
C TYR A 52 3.60 1.58 14.37
N ASP A 53 4.29 2.69 14.20
CA ASP A 53 3.70 4.00 13.93
C ASP A 53 4.08 4.47 12.52
N TYR A 54 3.08 4.90 11.75
CA TYR A 54 3.28 5.55 10.46
C TYR A 54 2.48 6.85 10.35
N HIS A 55 3.18 7.94 10.03
CA HIS A 55 2.63 9.29 9.99
C HIS A 55 3.19 10.05 8.80
N ASP A 56 2.65 9.79 7.61
CA ASP A 56 3.13 10.40 6.35
C ASP A 56 3.15 11.93 6.38
N ILE A 57 2.23 12.58 7.11
CA ILE A 57 2.15 14.05 7.21
C ILE A 57 3.45 14.68 7.73
N TYR A 58 4.25 13.93 8.50
CA TYR A 58 5.53 14.41 9.03
C TYR A 58 6.73 14.06 8.13
N GLU A 59 6.52 13.33 7.03
CA GLU A 59 7.57 12.98 6.08
C GLU A 59 7.80 14.09 5.06
N LYS A 60 9.05 14.24 4.60
CA LYS A 60 9.41 15.30 3.63
C LYS A 60 8.76 15.09 2.26
N ASP A 61 8.53 13.84 1.91
CA ASP A 61 7.91 13.36 0.69
C ASP A 61 6.44 12.96 0.93
N SER A 62 5.78 13.62 1.89
CA SER A 62 4.38 13.34 2.22
C SER A 62 3.47 13.39 1.00
N LEU A 63 2.60 12.40 0.89
CA LEU A 63 1.55 12.30 -0.13
C LEU A 63 0.24 12.96 0.31
N ALA A 64 0.18 13.53 1.52
CA ALA A 64 -1.04 14.06 2.11
C ALA A 64 -1.76 15.06 1.20
N LYS A 65 -1.02 15.99 0.57
CA LYS A 65 -1.60 17.00 -0.33
C LYS A 65 -2.15 16.40 -1.62
N ASP A 66 -1.47 15.40 -2.17
CA ASP A 66 -1.87 14.75 -3.43
C ASP A 66 -3.11 13.87 -3.20
N LEU A 67 -3.15 13.17 -2.07
CA LEU A 67 -4.33 12.43 -1.62
C LEU A 67 -5.52 13.36 -1.38
N GLN A 68 -5.30 14.51 -0.73
CA GLN A 68 -6.34 15.53 -0.54
C GLN A 68 -6.84 16.13 -1.85
N ALA A 69 -5.94 16.42 -2.79
CA ALA A 69 -6.31 16.88 -4.12
C ALA A 69 -7.14 15.83 -4.89
N SER A 70 -6.97 14.55 -4.55
CA SER A 70 -7.74 13.43 -5.08
C SER A 70 -9.06 13.18 -4.33
N GLY A 71 -9.39 13.99 -3.33
CA GLY A 71 -10.64 13.91 -2.55
C GLY A 71 -10.57 13.02 -1.31
N TYR A 72 -9.40 12.50 -0.96
CA TYR A 72 -9.19 11.67 0.23
C TYR A 72 -8.75 12.52 1.45
N HIS A 73 -8.77 11.94 2.63
CA HIS A 73 -8.35 12.61 3.87
C HIS A 73 -6.87 13.06 3.85
N GLY A 74 -6.00 12.29 3.19
CA GLY A 74 -4.55 12.49 3.11
C GLY A 74 -3.77 12.19 4.40
N GLY A 75 -4.42 11.57 5.37
CA GLY A 75 -3.84 11.27 6.69
C GLY A 75 -4.04 9.81 7.07
N GLY A 76 -4.17 9.52 8.36
CA GLY A 76 -4.35 8.14 8.83
C GLY A 76 -5.48 7.36 8.15
N PRO A 77 -6.68 7.93 7.92
CA PRO A 77 -7.76 7.23 7.21
C PRO A 77 -7.36 6.78 5.80
N SER A 78 -6.76 7.66 4.99
CA SER A 78 -6.30 7.31 3.64
C SER A 78 -5.20 6.25 3.68
N TRP A 79 -4.27 6.40 4.62
CA TRP A 79 -3.18 5.42 4.77
C TRP A 79 -3.68 4.06 5.26
N LEU A 80 -4.77 4.00 6.02
CA LEU A 80 -5.36 2.73 6.43
C LEU A 80 -5.92 2.05 5.18
N GLY A 81 -6.64 2.79 4.34
CA GLY A 81 -7.12 2.32 3.05
C GLY A 81 -5.98 1.78 2.17
N ILE A 82 -4.92 2.56 1.98
CA ILE A 82 -3.75 2.17 1.17
C ILE A 82 -3.11 0.89 1.70
N ILE A 83 -2.80 0.82 3.00
CA ILE A 83 -2.18 -0.37 3.59
C ILE A 83 -3.12 -1.57 3.46
N TYR A 84 -4.42 -1.41 3.77
CA TYR A 84 -5.39 -2.48 3.65
C TYR A 84 -5.51 -3.00 2.21
N GLY A 85 -5.62 -2.09 1.23
CA GLY A 85 -5.64 -2.42 -0.19
C GLY A 85 -4.40 -3.18 -0.63
N ALA A 86 -3.21 -2.75 -0.21
CA ALA A 86 -1.96 -3.43 -0.50
C ALA A 86 -1.91 -4.87 0.05
N PHE A 87 -2.39 -5.10 1.29
CA PHE A 87 -2.49 -6.44 1.86
C PHE A 87 -3.45 -7.34 1.07
N LYS A 88 -4.59 -6.80 0.63
CA LYS A 88 -5.57 -7.55 -0.17
C LYS A 88 -5.05 -7.86 -1.59
N VAL A 89 -4.31 -6.95 -2.21
CA VAL A 89 -3.60 -7.23 -3.49
C VAL A 89 -2.56 -8.34 -3.30
N GLY A 90 -1.79 -8.29 -2.21
CA GLY A 90 -0.83 -9.32 -1.85
C GLY A 90 -1.44 -10.68 -1.46
N GLY A 91 -2.77 -10.76 -1.31
CA GLY A 91 -3.49 -11.97 -0.91
C GLY A 91 -3.26 -12.36 0.54
N SER A 92 -3.12 -11.36 1.43
CA SER A 92 -2.88 -11.57 2.86
C SER A 92 -3.97 -10.93 3.71
N ASP A 93 -4.48 -11.70 4.67
CA ASP A 93 -5.48 -11.25 5.66
C ASP A 93 -4.82 -10.83 6.99
N LEU A 94 -3.49 -10.66 7.01
CA LEU A 94 -2.75 -10.30 8.23
C LEU A 94 -3.35 -9.07 8.92
N ILE A 95 -3.69 -8.04 8.14
CA ILE A 95 -4.14 -6.75 8.67
C ILE A 95 -5.48 -6.84 9.43
N ASP A 96 -6.30 -7.85 9.14
CA ASP A 96 -7.58 -8.08 9.81
C ASP A 96 -7.41 -8.55 11.26
N GLY A 97 -6.24 -9.10 11.61
CA GLY A 97 -5.92 -9.61 12.94
C GLY A 97 -5.14 -8.63 13.83
N LEU A 98 -4.80 -7.45 13.32
CA LEU A 98 -3.97 -6.48 14.05
C LEU A 98 -4.81 -5.52 14.89
N GLU A 99 -4.32 -5.20 16.08
CA GLU A 99 -4.84 -4.09 16.85
C GLU A 99 -4.38 -2.78 16.20
N MET A 100 -5.29 -1.86 15.95
CA MET A 100 -5.00 -0.61 15.24
C MET A 100 -5.70 0.59 15.86
N ASN A 101 -5.05 1.75 15.76
CA ASN A 101 -5.60 3.06 16.09
C ASN A 101 -5.34 4.00 14.92
N VAL A 102 -6.39 4.65 14.44
CA VAL A 102 -6.32 5.57 13.30
C VAL A 102 -6.55 6.98 13.80
N GLU A 103 -5.57 7.83 13.59
CA GLU A 103 -5.64 9.25 13.91
C GLU A 103 -5.64 10.07 12.62
N VAL A 104 -6.01 11.35 12.71
CA VAL A 104 -5.98 12.26 11.56
C VAL A 104 -4.58 12.30 10.92
N SER A 105 -3.53 12.23 11.72
CA SER A 105 -2.13 12.37 11.29
C SER A 105 -1.46 11.08 10.83
N GLY A 106 -2.01 9.91 11.18
CA GLY A 106 -1.34 8.64 10.94
C GLY A 106 -2.03 7.45 11.58
N ILE A 107 -1.34 6.32 11.61
CA ILE A 107 -1.86 5.04 12.06
C ILE A 107 -0.85 4.37 12.94
N THR A 108 -1.36 3.74 13.99
CA THR A 108 -0.58 2.87 14.85
C THR A 108 -1.13 1.46 14.79
N PHE A 109 -0.22 0.48 14.71
CA PHE A 109 -0.53 -0.95 14.75
C PHE A 109 0.19 -1.61 15.93
N TRP A 110 -0.45 -2.60 16.55
CA TRP A 110 0.13 -3.41 17.60
C TRP A 110 0.03 -4.90 17.29
N SER A 111 1.09 -5.64 17.64
CA SER A 111 1.13 -7.10 17.50
C SER A 111 2.03 -7.71 18.58
N PRO A 112 1.71 -8.91 19.10
CA PRO A 112 2.67 -9.71 19.86
C PRO A 112 3.83 -10.23 19.00
N ASN A 113 3.67 -10.24 17.66
CA ASN A 113 4.66 -10.72 16.72
C ASN A 113 5.29 -9.54 15.95
N ARG A 114 6.61 -9.38 16.11
CA ARG A 114 7.39 -8.31 15.47
C ARG A 114 7.35 -8.40 13.95
N ASP A 115 7.43 -9.61 13.40
CA ASP A 115 7.48 -9.85 11.94
C ASP A 115 6.22 -9.33 11.24
N ASP A 116 5.07 -9.41 11.91
CA ASP A 116 3.81 -8.93 11.34
C ASP A 116 3.81 -7.41 11.17
N LEU A 117 4.44 -6.67 12.09
CA LEU A 117 4.57 -5.22 11.95
C LEU A 117 5.68 -4.83 10.96
N GLU A 118 6.73 -5.63 10.84
CA GLU A 118 7.74 -5.41 9.81
C GLU A 118 7.16 -5.57 8.40
N LYS A 119 6.20 -6.50 8.20
CA LYS A 119 5.45 -6.61 6.93
C LYS A 119 4.72 -5.32 6.59
N ILE A 120 4.08 -4.67 7.56
CA ILE A 120 3.41 -3.38 7.33
C ILE A 120 4.44 -2.33 6.89
N GLY A 121 5.56 -2.20 7.58
CA GLY A 121 6.59 -1.21 7.20
C GLY A 121 7.22 -1.47 5.83
N ARG A 122 7.35 -2.73 5.41
CA ARG A 122 7.78 -3.08 4.04
C ARG A 122 6.71 -2.71 3.01
N ILE A 123 5.44 -2.94 3.31
CA ILE A 123 4.31 -2.52 2.45
C ILE A 123 4.29 -1.00 2.28
N VAL A 124 4.40 -0.25 3.38
CA VAL A 124 4.47 1.22 3.35
C VAL A 124 5.65 1.69 2.51
N SER A 125 6.82 1.08 2.69
CA SER A 125 7.98 1.39 1.87
C SER A 125 7.76 1.11 0.38
N LEU A 126 7.15 -0.02 0.03
CA LEU A 126 6.86 -0.35 -1.37
C LEU A 126 5.95 0.70 -2.00
N VAL A 127 4.82 1.01 -1.36
CA VAL A 127 3.86 1.97 -1.93
C VAL A 127 4.41 3.39 -1.98
N LYS A 128 5.27 3.79 -1.03
CA LYS A 128 5.90 5.13 -1.05
C LYS A 128 6.92 5.31 -2.18
N THR A 129 7.54 4.22 -2.63
CA THR A 129 8.64 4.28 -3.60
C THR A 129 8.24 3.83 -5.01
N ASN A 130 7.01 3.35 -5.18
CA ASN A 130 6.50 2.82 -6.43
C ASN A 130 5.07 3.30 -6.69
N ASP A 131 4.93 4.28 -7.58
CA ASP A 131 3.64 4.89 -7.94
C ASP A 131 2.62 3.87 -8.47
N GLY A 132 3.09 2.83 -9.17
CA GLY A 132 2.23 1.74 -9.64
C GLY A 132 1.64 0.95 -8.47
N ALA A 133 2.49 0.57 -7.51
CA ALA A 133 2.05 -0.11 -6.30
C ALA A 133 1.08 0.78 -5.49
N LEU A 134 1.39 2.07 -5.33
CA LEU A 134 0.47 3.01 -4.67
C LEU A 134 -0.90 3.02 -5.34
N GLN A 135 -0.95 3.19 -6.67
CA GLN A 135 -2.22 3.25 -7.39
C GLN A 135 -3.00 1.94 -7.25
N MET A 136 -2.33 0.79 -7.36
CA MET A 136 -2.98 -0.52 -7.21
C MET A 136 -3.57 -0.73 -5.82
N ALA A 137 -2.88 -0.24 -4.78
CA ALA A 137 -3.37 -0.28 -3.41
C ALA A 137 -4.60 0.62 -3.22
N ILE A 138 -4.57 1.84 -3.77
CA ILE A 138 -5.72 2.78 -3.74
C ILE A 138 -6.91 2.20 -4.50
N ASP A 139 -6.69 1.64 -5.69
CA ASP A 139 -7.75 1.04 -6.51
C ASP A 139 -8.43 -0.11 -5.76
N LYS A 140 -7.64 -0.99 -5.13
CA LYS A 140 -8.19 -2.08 -4.31
C LYS A 140 -8.93 -1.54 -3.08
N ALA A 141 -8.39 -0.53 -2.39
CA ALA A 141 -9.06 0.08 -1.23
C ALA A 141 -10.39 0.74 -1.61
N THR A 142 -10.45 1.34 -2.79
CA THR A 142 -11.65 1.97 -3.36
C THR A 142 -12.68 0.91 -3.77
N GLU A 143 -12.25 -0.17 -4.42
CA GLU A 143 -13.10 -1.34 -4.73
C GLU A 143 -13.77 -1.91 -3.46
N LEU A 144 -13.06 -1.88 -2.34
CA LEU A 144 -13.52 -2.39 -1.04
C LEU A 144 -14.31 -1.35 -0.22
N ASP A 145 -14.48 -0.11 -0.70
CA ASP A 145 -15.15 0.99 0.01
C ASP A 145 -14.50 1.34 1.37
N ILE A 146 -13.16 1.23 1.44
CA ILE A 146 -12.37 1.53 2.65
C ILE A 146 -11.53 2.81 2.47
N MET A 147 -11.33 3.25 1.22
CA MET A 147 -10.58 4.48 0.94
C MET A 147 -11.34 5.72 1.43
N GLN A 148 -10.67 6.55 2.23
CA GLN A 148 -11.23 7.76 2.85
C GLN A 148 -10.31 8.97 2.69
#